data_AF-I0HDF5-F1
#
_entry.id   AF-I0HDF5-F1
#
_cell.length_a   1.000
_cell.length_b   1.000
_cell.length_c   1.000
_cell.angle_alpha   90.00
_cell.angle_beta   90.00
_cell.angle_gamma   90.00
#
_symmetry.space_group_name_H-M   'P 1'
#
loop_
_entity.id
_entity.type
_entity.pdbx_description
1 polymer ?
#
loop_
_entity_poly.entity_id
_entity_poly.type
_entity_poly.pdbx_seq_one_letter_code
_entity_poly.pdbx_strand_id
1 'polypeptide(L)'
;MELHWWSIEVLDGPQQSAARWQDSCGTALVEAAVAHGAYEWSWVRQSWGVVFEIGFRAEGRWESYRRLAVVGAALDAVPDPVNGLLIYPGRGGSSGRVQPRRPRPVSGAGAVAVPVGEEGVSRRLWARPGSLITVCPGLSRCSPCALVRGAARCREVK
;
A
#
# COMPACT_ATOMS: atom_id res chain seq x y z
N MET A 1 -19.81 30.56 -7.11
CA MET A 1 -18.47 30.27 -7.66
C MET A 1 -18.11 28.88 -7.19
N GLU A 2 -17.98 27.94 -8.11
CA GLU A 2 -17.53 26.60 -7.76
C GLU A 2 -16.01 26.59 -7.63
N LEU A 3 -15.50 25.87 -6.64
CA LEU A 3 -14.07 25.68 -6.44
C LEU A 3 -13.68 24.31 -6.98
N HIS A 4 -12.67 24.29 -7.84
CA HIS A 4 -12.06 23.08 -8.35
C HIS A 4 -10.99 22.64 -7.34
N TRP A 5 -11.35 21.60 -6.58
CA TRP A 5 -10.52 21.04 -5.53
C TRP A 5 -9.59 19.96 -6.08
N TRP A 6 -8.36 19.95 -5.57
CA TRP A 6 -7.36 18.94 -5.82
C TRP A 6 -6.68 18.55 -4.51
N SER A 7 -6.38 17.27 -4.37
CA SER A 7 -5.68 16.71 -3.22
C SER A 7 -4.38 16.07 -3.66
N ILE A 8 -3.28 16.40 -2.97
CA ILE A 8 -1.98 15.75 -3.07
C ILE A 8 -1.76 14.99 -1.78
N GLU A 9 -1.74 13.68 -1.85
CA GLU A 9 -1.57 12.79 -0.72
C GLU A 9 -0.19 12.14 -0.79
N VAL A 10 0.55 12.27 0.29
CA VAL A 10 1.93 11.78 0.45
C VAL A 10 1.98 10.84 1.65
N LEU A 11 2.30 9.57 1.40
CA LEU A 11 2.46 8.56 2.44
C LEU A 11 3.86 8.60 3.05
N ASP A 12 3.98 8.11 4.28
CA ASP A 12 5.28 7.91 4.92
C ASP A 12 6.11 6.86 4.17
N GLY A 13 7.37 7.20 3.88
CA GLY A 13 8.31 6.31 3.22
C GLY A 13 9.25 5.61 4.21
N PRO A 14 10.04 4.63 3.74
CA PRO A 14 10.96 3.87 4.59
C PRO A 14 12.11 4.72 5.14
N GLN A 15 12.57 5.73 4.38
CA GLN A 15 13.74 6.54 4.71
C GLN A 15 13.39 7.95 5.22
N GLN A 16 12.22 8.47 4.85
CA GLN A 16 11.78 9.82 5.18
C GLN A 16 10.28 9.81 5.49
N SER A 17 9.86 10.56 6.52
CA SER A 17 8.45 10.76 6.81
C SER A 17 7.83 11.85 5.93
N ALA A 18 6.55 11.71 5.64
CA ALA A 18 5.76 12.71 4.93
C ALA A 18 5.72 14.05 5.69
N ALA A 19 5.77 14.01 7.03
CA ALA A 19 5.87 15.21 7.85
C ALA A 19 7.17 15.99 7.59
N ARG A 20 8.31 15.29 7.46
CA ARG A 20 9.60 15.94 7.17
C ARG A 20 9.63 16.51 5.75
N TRP A 21 9.01 15.82 4.81
CA TRP A 21 8.80 16.33 3.45
C TRP A 21 7.95 17.62 3.47
N GLN A 22 6.83 17.63 4.21
CA GLN A 22 5.98 18.81 4.39
C GLN A 22 6.78 19.97 4.98
N ASP A 23 7.59 19.73 6.01
CA ASP A 23 8.39 20.79 6.63
C ASP A 23 9.45 21.37 5.68
N SER A 24 9.94 20.59 4.71
CA SER A 24 11.00 21.00 3.78
C SER A 24 10.45 21.68 2.51
N CYS A 25 9.34 21.18 1.96
CA CYS A 25 8.78 21.62 0.67
C CYS A 25 7.43 22.34 0.80
N GLY A 26 6.76 22.26 1.96
CA GLY A 26 5.39 22.74 2.13
C GLY A 26 5.24 24.25 1.93
N THR A 27 6.19 25.05 2.41
CA THR A 27 6.19 26.50 2.20
C THR A 27 6.25 26.84 0.72
N ALA A 28 7.17 26.22 -0.03
CA ALA A 28 7.33 26.46 -1.46
C ALA A 28 6.07 26.06 -2.26
N LEU A 29 5.40 24.97 -1.86
CA LEU A 29 4.13 24.54 -2.48
C LEU A 29 3.00 25.55 -2.25
N VAL A 30 2.90 26.09 -1.03
CA VAL A 30 1.89 27.12 -0.69
C VAL A 30 2.19 28.43 -1.39
N GLU A 31 3.43 28.91 -1.38
CA GLU A 31 3.83 30.15 -2.05
C GLU A 31 3.54 30.08 -3.55
N ALA A 32 3.91 28.96 -4.20
CA ALA A 32 3.60 28.73 -5.60
C ALA A 32 2.08 28.68 -5.84
N ALA A 33 1.30 28.08 -4.93
CA ALA A 33 -0.16 28.00 -5.06
C ALA A 33 -0.79 29.39 -5.01
N VAL A 34 -0.38 30.21 -4.03
CA VAL A 34 -0.86 31.59 -3.87
C VAL A 34 -0.48 32.44 -5.08
N ALA A 35 0.78 32.37 -5.54
CA ALA A 35 1.24 33.11 -6.71
C ALA A 35 0.47 32.75 -8.00
N HIS A 36 -0.02 31.50 -8.10
CA HIS A 36 -0.76 31.01 -9.26
C HIS A 36 -2.30 31.10 -9.11
N GLY A 37 -2.78 31.74 -8.04
CA GLY A 37 -4.20 32.06 -7.85
C GLY A 37 -5.01 30.98 -7.15
N ALA A 38 -4.39 30.20 -6.26
CA ALA A 38 -5.11 29.37 -5.31
C ALA A 38 -6.00 30.25 -4.43
N TYR A 39 -7.25 29.82 -4.25
CA TYR A 39 -8.22 30.54 -3.44
C TYR A 39 -8.20 30.08 -1.99
N GLU A 40 -8.06 28.77 -1.78
CA GLU A 40 -8.06 28.15 -0.47
C GLU A 40 -7.11 26.95 -0.50
N TRP A 41 -6.42 26.69 0.61
CA TRP A 41 -5.57 25.52 0.78
C TRP A 41 -5.64 25.01 2.22
N SER A 42 -5.37 23.72 2.40
CA SER A 42 -5.35 23.08 3.72
C SER A 42 -4.30 21.99 3.78
N TRP A 43 -3.65 21.87 4.93
CA TRP A 43 -2.75 20.76 5.25
C TRP A 43 -3.43 19.87 6.28
N VAL A 44 -3.54 18.58 5.97
CA VAL A 44 -4.11 17.57 6.87
C VAL A 44 -3.05 16.53 7.14
N ARG A 45 -2.57 16.47 8.40
CA ARG A 45 -1.69 15.40 8.85
C ARG A 45 -2.52 14.20 9.26
N GLN A 46 -2.13 13.03 8.77
CA GLN A 46 -2.78 11.75 9.04
C GLN A 46 -1.78 10.80 9.71
N SER A 47 -2.26 9.70 10.27
CA SER A 47 -1.38 8.69 10.90
C SER A 47 -0.50 7.94 9.91
N TRP A 48 -0.80 8.04 8.62
CA TRP A 48 -0.15 7.33 7.52
C TRP A 48 0.60 8.26 6.55
N GLY A 49 0.51 9.58 6.75
CA GLY A 49 1.07 10.56 5.82
C GLY A 49 0.50 11.98 5.96
N VAL A 50 0.58 12.74 4.88
CA VAL A 50 0.13 14.13 4.80
C VAL A 50 -0.71 14.34 3.53
N VAL A 51 -1.80 15.09 3.65
CA VAL A 51 -2.62 15.52 2.52
C VAL A 51 -2.54 17.04 2.40
N PHE A 52 -2.28 17.51 1.19
CA PHE A 52 -2.35 18.91 0.81
C PHE A 52 -3.53 19.12 -0.13
N GLU A 53 -4.52 19.87 0.33
CA GLU A 53 -5.70 20.19 -0.45
C GLU A 53 -5.60 21.62 -0.98
N ILE A 54 -5.91 21.84 -2.24
CA ILE A 54 -5.87 23.16 -2.89
C ILE A 54 -7.14 23.37 -3.72
N GLY A 55 -7.74 24.55 -3.58
CA GLY A 55 -8.93 24.97 -4.32
C GLY A 55 -8.62 26.12 -5.27
N PHE A 56 -8.93 25.94 -6.56
CA PHE A 56 -8.84 26.98 -7.57
C PHE A 56 -10.22 27.43 -8.06
N ARG A 57 -10.36 28.68 -8.47
CA ARG A 57 -11.62 29.23 -9.01
C ARG A 57 -11.88 28.90 -10.48
N ALA A 58 -10.85 28.47 -11.21
CA ALA A 58 -10.94 28.19 -12.64
C ALA A 58 -10.39 26.79 -12.95
N GLU A 59 -11.14 26.06 -13.76
CA GLU A 59 -10.70 24.84 -14.42
C GLU A 59 -9.44 25.14 -15.27
N GLY A 60 -8.39 24.31 -15.17
CA GLY A 60 -7.10 24.56 -15.86
C GLY A 60 -5.99 25.19 -15.00
N ARG A 61 -6.33 25.83 -13.88
CA ARG A 61 -5.33 26.45 -12.98
C ARG A 61 -4.45 25.41 -12.29
N TRP A 62 -5.03 24.26 -11.96
CA TRP A 62 -4.32 23.14 -11.38
C TRP A 62 -3.22 22.62 -12.29
N GLU A 63 -3.50 22.42 -13.58
CA GLU A 63 -2.55 21.92 -14.57
C GLU A 63 -1.39 22.89 -14.75
N SER A 64 -1.68 24.19 -14.71
CA SER A 64 -0.67 25.25 -14.78
C SER A 64 0.22 25.25 -13.54
N TYR A 65 -0.37 25.13 -12.35
CA TYR A 65 0.34 25.00 -11.07
C TYR A 65 1.22 23.75 -11.04
N ARG A 66 0.70 22.60 -11.50
CA ARG A 66 1.41 21.32 -11.52
C ARG A 66 2.65 21.31 -12.42
N ARG A 67 2.68 22.14 -13.47
CA ARG A 67 3.83 22.26 -14.39
C ARG A 67 4.98 23.12 -13.86
N LEU A 68 4.81 23.78 -12.72
CA LEU A 68 5.86 24.63 -12.17
C LEU A 68 7.04 23.79 -11.70
N ALA A 69 8.26 24.27 -11.98
CA ALA A 69 9.48 23.59 -11.58
C ALA A 69 9.57 23.37 -10.07
N VAL A 70 9.09 24.34 -9.27
CA VAL A 70 9.05 24.22 -7.81
C VAL A 70 8.11 23.11 -7.34
N VAL A 71 6.97 22.92 -8.03
CA VAL A 71 6.02 21.85 -7.71
C VAL A 71 6.60 20.51 -8.15
N GLY A 72 7.20 20.43 -9.34
CA GLY A 72 7.92 19.24 -9.79
C GLY A 72 9.01 18.81 -8.80
N ALA A 73 9.89 19.73 -8.42
CA ALA A 73 10.96 19.46 -7.45
C ALA A 73 10.42 19.01 -6.08
N ALA A 74 9.32 19.59 -5.62
CA ALA A 74 8.66 19.16 -4.38
C ALA A 74 8.08 17.74 -4.49
N LEU A 75 7.54 17.37 -5.65
CA LEU A 75 7.01 16.02 -5.90
C LEU A 75 8.11 14.98 -6.09
N ASP A 76 9.25 15.37 -6.67
CA ASP A 76 10.44 14.51 -6.80
C ASP A 76 11.11 14.23 -5.45
N ALA A 77 10.92 15.12 -4.47
CA ALA A 77 11.42 14.98 -3.10
C ALA A 77 10.53 14.12 -2.19
N VAL A 78 9.43 13.55 -2.71
CA VAL A 78 8.49 12.72 -1.95
C VAL A 78 9.18 11.43 -1.45
N PRO A 79 8.88 10.94 -0.24
CA PRO A 79 9.53 9.75 0.32
C PRO A 79 9.42 8.47 -0.52
N ASP A 80 8.27 8.22 -1.14
CA ASP A 80 8.07 7.15 -2.12
C ASP A 80 7.28 7.72 -3.31
N PRO A 81 7.94 8.14 -4.40
CA PRO A 81 7.26 8.73 -5.56
C PRO A 81 6.48 7.69 -6.40
N VAL A 82 6.71 6.38 -6.19
CA VAL A 82 6.09 5.32 -6.98
C VAL A 82 4.79 4.83 -6.33
N ASN A 83 4.82 4.54 -5.03
CA ASN A 83 3.65 4.01 -4.30
C ASN A 83 3.09 4.98 -3.26
N GLY A 84 3.84 6.01 -2.90
CA GLY A 84 3.52 6.94 -1.82
C GLY A 84 2.95 8.29 -2.25
N LEU A 85 2.74 8.52 -3.55
CA LEU A 85 2.21 9.77 -4.08
C LEU A 85 0.89 9.56 -4.80
N LEU A 86 -0.18 10.19 -4.31
CA LEU A 86 -1.51 10.15 -4.88
C LEU A 86 -2.01 11.56 -5.16
N ILE A 87 -2.58 11.77 -6.35
CA ILE A 87 -3.03 13.09 -6.79
C ILE A 87 -4.36 12.93 -7.51
N TYR A 88 -5.39 13.58 -7.00
CA TYR A 88 -6.76 13.37 -7.49
C TYR A 88 -7.65 14.61 -7.30
N PRO A 89 -8.71 14.75 -8.12
CA PRO A 89 -9.69 15.81 -7.96
C PRO A 89 -10.60 15.55 -6.75
N GLY A 90 -10.97 16.61 -6.04
CA GLY A 90 -11.82 16.59 -4.84
C GLY A 90 -11.08 16.87 -3.54
N ARG A 91 -11.84 16.99 -2.45
CA ARG A 91 -11.34 17.08 -1.06
C ARG A 91 -11.47 15.74 -0.37
N GLY A 92 -10.69 15.57 0.69
CA GLY A 92 -10.67 14.37 1.51
C GLY A 92 -9.65 13.37 0.99
N GLY A 93 -8.59 13.17 1.78
CA GLY A 93 -7.65 12.04 1.68
C GLY A 93 -8.32 10.71 1.35
N SER A 94 -7.56 9.71 0.91
CA SER A 94 -7.95 8.28 0.83
C SER A 94 -8.36 7.66 2.19
N SER A 95 -8.46 8.48 3.24
CA SER A 95 -9.18 8.16 4.48
C SER A 95 -10.68 8.08 4.22
N GLY A 96 -11.09 7.06 3.46
CA GLY A 96 -12.47 6.62 3.39
C GLY A 96 -13.01 6.44 4.82
N ARG A 97 -14.27 6.84 5.04
CA ARG A 97 -14.99 6.58 6.28
C ARG A 97 -14.80 5.10 6.64
N VAL A 98 -14.40 4.78 7.88
CA VAL A 98 -14.35 3.39 8.34
C VAL A 98 -15.74 2.80 8.13
N GLN A 99 -15.90 1.98 7.10
CA GLN A 99 -17.14 1.25 6.88
C GLN A 99 -17.05 0.01 7.77
N PRO A 100 -17.91 -0.12 8.79
CA PRO A 100 -17.89 -1.30 9.65
C PRO A 100 -17.99 -2.52 8.75
N ARG A 101 -17.09 -3.51 8.94
CA ARG A 101 -17.23 -4.78 8.22
C ARG A 101 -18.65 -5.29 8.47
N ARG A 102 -19.39 -5.56 7.40
CA ARG A 102 -20.70 -6.21 7.47
C ARG A 102 -20.56 -7.37 8.47
N PRO A 103 -21.42 -7.46 9.50
CA PRO A 103 -21.38 -8.57 10.44
C PRO A 103 -21.30 -9.86 9.65
N ARG A 104 -20.33 -10.72 9.96
CA ARG A 104 -20.23 -12.03 9.31
C ARG A 104 -21.60 -12.71 9.48
N PRO A 105 -22.18 -13.31 8.43
CA PRO A 105 -23.40 -14.09 8.61
C PRO A 105 -23.16 -15.10 9.74
N VAL A 106 -24.01 -15.04 10.76
CA VAL A 106 -24.01 -16.04 11.83
C VAL A 106 -24.31 -17.40 11.20
N SER A 107 -23.51 -18.43 11.53
CA SER A 107 -23.81 -19.81 11.17
C SER A 107 -25.24 -20.12 11.64
N GLY A 108 -26.14 -20.36 10.69
CA GLY A 108 -27.55 -20.67 10.97
C GLY A 108 -28.56 -19.97 10.06
N ALA A 109 -28.19 -18.94 9.30
CA ALA A 109 -29.15 -18.15 8.52
C ALA A 109 -29.60 -18.76 7.16
N GLY A 110 -29.43 -20.08 6.93
CA GLY A 110 -29.89 -20.69 5.67
C GLY A 110 -29.42 -22.12 5.38
N ALA A 111 -29.40 -23.01 6.37
CA ALA A 111 -29.16 -24.43 6.08
C ALA A 111 -30.49 -25.12 5.72
N VAL A 112 -30.77 -25.25 4.43
CA VAL A 112 -31.73 -26.26 3.93
C VAL A 112 -30.98 -27.58 3.83
N ALA A 113 -31.58 -28.67 4.30
CA ALA A 113 -31.01 -30.00 4.17
C ALA A 113 -30.83 -30.35 2.69
N VAL A 114 -29.57 -30.51 2.26
CA VAL A 114 -29.24 -31.06 0.95
C VAL A 114 -29.49 -32.57 1.02
N PRO A 115 -30.33 -33.16 0.16
CA PRO A 115 -30.51 -34.61 0.14
C PRO A 115 -29.18 -35.27 -0.22
N VAL A 116 -28.74 -36.23 0.62
CA VAL A 116 -27.58 -37.07 0.35
C VAL A 116 -27.91 -37.94 -0.87
N GLY A 117 -27.35 -37.57 -2.01
CA GLY A 117 -27.31 -38.43 -3.19
C GLY A 117 -26.32 -39.56 -2.94
N GLU A 118 -26.77 -40.79 -3.20
CA GLU A 118 -26.00 -42.01 -2.94
C GLU A 118 -24.65 -42.02 -3.67
N GLU A 119 -23.68 -42.58 -2.96
CA GLU A 119 -22.25 -42.41 -3.18
C GLU A 119 -21.77 -43.25 -4.36
N GLY A 120 -21.71 -42.64 -5.55
CA GLY A 120 -20.97 -43.19 -6.68
C GLY A 120 -19.46 -43.12 -6.43
N VAL A 121 -18.88 -44.15 -5.82
CA VAL A 121 -17.43 -44.34 -5.68
C VAL A 121 -16.78 -44.30 -7.07
N SER A 122 -16.01 -43.25 -7.34
CA SER A 122 -14.94 -43.29 -8.32
C SER A 122 -13.67 -42.74 -7.69
N ARG A 123 -12.89 -43.66 -7.08
CA ARG A 123 -11.52 -43.41 -6.68
C ARG A 123 -10.69 -43.16 -7.95
N ARG A 124 -10.46 -41.90 -8.30
CA ARG A 124 -9.32 -41.53 -9.14
C ARG A 124 -8.07 -41.49 -8.26
N LEU A 125 -7.34 -42.60 -8.27
CA LEU A 125 -5.97 -42.67 -7.79
C LEU A 125 -5.10 -41.78 -8.68
N TRP A 126 -4.72 -40.62 -8.17
CA TRP A 126 -3.62 -39.86 -8.74
C TRP A 126 -2.33 -40.50 -8.20
N ALA A 127 -1.63 -41.25 -9.05
CA ALA A 127 -0.29 -41.70 -8.76
C ALA A 127 0.63 -40.46 -8.74
N ARG A 128 1.24 -40.14 -7.59
CA ARG A 128 2.42 -39.27 -7.56
C ARG A 128 3.65 -40.13 -7.87
N PRO A 129 4.42 -39.84 -8.93
CA PRO A 129 5.72 -40.46 -9.09
C PRO A 129 6.72 -39.83 -8.11
N GLY A 130 7.51 -40.67 -7.46
CA GLY A 130 8.85 -40.31 -6.99
C GLY A 130 8.95 -39.44 -5.73
N SER A 131 8.85 -40.06 -4.57
CA SER A 131 9.77 -39.76 -3.46
C SER A 131 9.81 -40.94 -2.51
N LEU A 132 10.90 -41.72 -2.61
CA LEU A 132 11.32 -42.62 -1.55
C LEU A 132 11.79 -41.76 -0.38
N ILE A 133 10.92 -41.59 0.61
CA ILE A 133 11.37 -41.24 1.96
C ILE A 133 11.55 -42.56 2.69
N THR A 134 12.78 -43.04 2.75
CA THR A 134 13.18 -44.05 3.73
C THR A 134 13.18 -43.37 5.09
N VAL A 135 12.16 -43.65 5.92
CA VAL A 135 12.19 -43.32 7.34
C VAL A 135 12.90 -44.47 8.05
N CYS A 136 14.11 -44.22 8.54
CA CYS A 136 14.81 -45.13 9.44
C CYS A 136 14.04 -45.19 10.78
N PRO A 137 13.58 -46.37 11.24
CA PRO A 137 12.97 -46.47 12.56
C PRO A 137 14.09 -46.56 13.60
N GLY A 138 14.11 -45.58 14.52
CA GLY A 138 14.91 -45.66 15.73
C GLY A 138 16.27 -44.97 15.63
N LEU A 139 16.30 -43.67 15.91
CA LEU A 139 17.22 -43.11 16.89
C LEU A 139 16.69 -41.74 17.35
N SER A 140 16.57 -41.60 18.66
CA SER A 140 16.11 -40.42 19.37
C SER A 140 17.14 -39.29 19.26
N ARG A 141 16.65 -38.06 19.01
CA ARG A 141 17.37 -36.76 18.98
C ARG A 141 18.13 -36.43 17.68
N CYS A 142 17.55 -35.55 16.86
CA CYS A 142 18.29 -34.51 16.13
C CYS A 142 17.37 -33.31 15.83
N SER A 143 17.87 -32.13 16.21
CA SER A 143 17.28 -30.79 16.02
C SER A 143 17.22 -30.40 14.54
N PRO A 144 16.27 -29.55 14.09
CA PRO A 144 16.25 -29.07 12.71
C PRO A 144 17.29 -27.97 12.52
N CYS A 145 18.47 -28.31 12.00
CA CYS A 145 19.44 -27.34 11.52
C CYS A 145 19.75 -27.56 10.03
N ALA A 146 19.72 -26.44 9.31
CA ALA A 146 20.43 -26.18 8.07
C ALA A 146 19.90 -26.79 6.76
N LEU A 147 18.95 -26.06 6.17
CA LEU A 147 18.94 -25.81 4.73
C LEU A 147 20.22 -25.02 4.39
N VAL A 148 21.25 -25.67 3.84
CA VAL A 148 22.36 -24.97 3.17
C VAL A 148 22.62 -25.65 1.84
N ARG A 149 22.12 -25.03 0.76
CA ARG A 149 22.67 -25.16 -0.58
C ARG A 149 23.43 -23.88 -0.88
N GLY A 150 24.72 -23.97 -1.18
CA GLY A 150 25.49 -22.83 -1.68
C GLY A 150 26.99 -22.99 -1.48
N ALA A 151 27.70 -23.18 -2.58
CA ALA A 151 29.15 -23.28 -2.64
C ALA A 151 29.85 -21.96 -2.24
N ALA A 152 30.85 -22.03 -1.38
CA ALA A 152 31.96 -21.08 -1.34
C ALA A 152 33.15 -21.70 -0.57
N ARG A 153 34.24 -21.94 -1.30
CA ARG A 153 35.59 -22.12 -0.73
C ARG A 153 35.94 -20.90 0.12
N CYS A 154 36.39 -21.11 1.36
CA CYS A 154 37.21 -20.14 2.09
C CYS A 154 38.28 -20.84 2.91
N ARG A 155 39.43 -20.16 2.99
CA ARG A 155 40.78 -20.59 3.33
C ARG A 155 40.99 -20.98 4.80
N GLU A 156 42.01 -21.80 4.99
CA GLU A 156 42.66 -22.17 6.25
C GLU A 156 43.56 -21.04 6.78
N VAL A 157 43.42 -20.74 8.07
CA VAL A 157 44.37 -20.02 8.96
C VAL A 157 44.03 -20.59 10.35
N LYS A 158 44.89 -21.24 11.14
CA LYS A 158 46.33 -21.17 11.34
C LYS A 158 46.82 -22.51 11.88
#